data_AF-A0A9W8X293-F1
#
_entry.id   AF-A0A9W8X293-F1
#
_cell.length_a   1.000
_cell.length_b   1.000
_cell.length_c   1.000
_cell.angle_alpha   90.00
_cell.angle_beta   90.00
_cell.angle_gamma   90.00
#
_symmetry.space_group_name_H-M   'P 1'
#
loop_
_entity.id
_entity.type
_entity.pdbx_description
1 polymer ?
#
loop_
_entity_poly.entity_id
_entity_poly.type
_entity_poly.pdbx_seq_one_letter_code
_entity_poly.pdbx_strand_id
1 'polypeptide(L)'
;MPGWEEATAVQKVSTNTYSCTLHDDWSIGSVPNGGYVTGCVLEVVKTHFSTSLAKQNQPHTIALHIEFLRRTQAGPALFTVEDVKLGRQTSIVHVTMEQDGRQEIVAYVTNSNMSTEEGFTFDTQHELQHAPPPVDLTKLETDSDEHWRWTEVPFAKFRKATAQIKFFLPRAGSARPNIVDEWICFSNGTNFTQTSIGFVSDMFPQIVENFKDTKKAFWYPTLLLNLDIKKLLPAEGVRWLRVRAELKQVKNGRMDLGIWVHDAAGELVALSNHVGFVLDASRNLAARRTPDTNMPKDVKQKSGIIAGINAGHKVTPRTPAARISRRKGFLSKRTAFVREITREVAGLAPYEKRVIELLRNSKDKRARRLAKKRLGTFGRAKRKVDEMTKVIAESRRAGH
;
A
#
# COMPACT_ATOMS: atom_id res chain seq x y z
N MET A 1 -3.39 -24.49 -3.18
CA MET A 1 -2.92 -23.09 -3.27
C MET A 1 -1.75 -23.08 -4.23
N PRO A 2 -1.72 -22.15 -5.21
CA PRO A 2 -0.66 -22.09 -6.19
C PRO A 2 0.69 -21.82 -5.50
N GLY A 3 1.72 -22.58 -5.88
CA GLY A 3 3.09 -22.34 -5.42
C GLY A 3 3.63 -21.00 -5.94
N TRP A 4 4.82 -20.59 -5.48
CA TRP A 4 5.41 -19.29 -5.84
C TRP A 4 5.48 -19.07 -7.37
N GLU A 5 5.98 -20.05 -8.11
CA GLU A 5 6.15 -19.96 -9.57
C GLU A 5 4.81 -19.82 -10.30
N GLU A 6 3.80 -20.57 -9.91
CA GLU A 6 2.46 -20.47 -10.48
C GLU A 6 1.81 -19.13 -10.12
N ALA A 7 1.94 -18.71 -8.86
CA ALA A 7 1.33 -17.49 -8.36
C ALA A 7 1.96 -16.21 -8.93
N THR A 8 3.23 -16.26 -9.34
CA THR A 8 3.94 -15.12 -9.96
C THR A 8 4.15 -15.30 -11.45
N ALA A 9 3.53 -16.31 -12.07
CA ALA A 9 3.65 -16.58 -13.49
C ALA A 9 3.23 -15.34 -14.31
N VAL A 10 4.10 -14.95 -15.24
CA VAL A 10 3.88 -13.82 -16.15
C VAL A 10 3.81 -14.31 -17.58
N GLN A 11 2.82 -13.80 -18.32
CA GLN A 11 2.71 -14.00 -19.75
C GLN A 11 3.10 -12.72 -20.49
N LYS A 12 4.00 -12.83 -21.46
CA LYS A 12 4.31 -11.74 -22.38
C LYS A 12 3.16 -11.55 -23.36
N VAL A 13 2.55 -10.37 -23.35
CA VAL A 13 1.42 -9.99 -24.23
C VAL A 13 1.92 -9.26 -25.47
N SER A 14 2.93 -8.39 -25.30
CA SER A 14 3.58 -7.64 -26.38
C SER A 14 5.05 -7.44 -26.05
N THR A 15 5.80 -6.71 -26.89
CA THR A 15 7.20 -6.36 -26.61
C THR A 15 7.39 -5.75 -25.22
N ASN A 16 6.48 -4.87 -24.79
CA ASN A 16 6.61 -4.08 -23.57
C ASN A 16 5.46 -4.29 -22.60
N THR A 17 4.62 -5.31 -22.81
CA THR A 17 3.43 -5.56 -22.00
C THR A 17 3.39 -7.01 -21.54
N TYR A 18 3.09 -7.19 -20.25
CA TYR A 18 3.04 -8.49 -19.58
C TYR A 18 1.76 -8.57 -18.76
N SER A 19 1.23 -9.77 -18.58
CA SER A 19 0.04 -10.03 -17.77
C SER A 19 0.32 -11.08 -16.71
N CYS A 20 -0.28 -10.91 -15.54
CA CYS A 20 -0.26 -11.87 -14.44
C CYS A 20 -1.63 -11.86 -13.75
N THR A 21 -1.96 -12.93 -13.04
CA THR A 21 -3.15 -12.98 -12.17
C THR A 21 -2.69 -12.95 -10.72
N LEU A 22 -3.07 -11.92 -9.97
CA LEU A 22 -2.78 -11.84 -8.54
C LEU A 22 -3.71 -12.79 -7.78
N HIS A 23 -3.13 -13.76 -7.07
CA HIS A 23 -3.89 -14.76 -6.34
C HIS A 23 -4.28 -14.31 -4.93
N ASP A 24 -5.54 -14.56 -4.55
CA ASP A 24 -6.08 -14.18 -3.23
C ASP A 24 -5.37 -14.91 -2.07
N ASP A 25 -4.82 -16.10 -2.33
CA ASP A 25 -4.02 -16.91 -1.40
C ASP A 25 -2.73 -16.20 -0.94
N TRP A 26 -2.30 -15.18 -1.68
CA TRP A 26 -1.11 -14.37 -1.39
C TRP A 26 -1.47 -12.99 -0.83
N SER A 27 -2.68 -12.84 -0.30
CA SER A 27 -3.20 -11.59 0.27
C SER A 27 -3.17 -11.54 1.79
N ILE A 28 -3.11 -10.32 2.34
CA ILE A 28 -3.41 -10.01 3.74
C ILE A 28 -4.74 -9.26 3.79
N GLY A 29 -5.76 -9.95 4.27
CA GLY A 29 -7.15 -9.55 4.14
C GLY A 29 -7.58 -9.61 2.68
N SER A 30 -8.01 -8.47 2.13
CA SER A 30 -8.45 -8.35 0.73
C SER A 30 -7.39 -7.85 -0.24
N VAL A 31 -6.18 -7.54 0.27
CA VAL A 31 -5.12 -6.88 -0.51
C VAL A 31 -3.96 -7.85 -0.69
N PRO A 32 -3.53 -8.15 -1.93
CA PRO A 32 -2.29 -8.88 -2.20
C PRO A 32 -1.11 -8.29 -1.41
N ASN A 33 -0.30 -9.15 -0.79
CA ASN A 33 0.87 -8.70 -0.02
C ASN A 33 1.83 -7.88 -0.92
N GLY A 34 2.44 -6.83 -0.35
CA GLY A 34 3.29 -5.91 -1.10
C GLY A 34 4.48 -6.64 -1.72
N GLY A 35 5.16 -7.47 -0.93
CA GLY A 35 6.27 -8.30 -1.41
C GLY A 35 5.89 -9.33 -2.47
N TYR A 36 4.69 -9.91 -2.40
CA TYR A 36 4.18 -10.78 -3.46
C TYR A 36 4.00 -10.01 -4.79
N VAL A 37 3.44 -8.80 -4.74
CA VAL A 37 3.35 -7.92 -5.91
C VAL A 37 4.74 -7.51 -6.41
N THR A 38 5.68 -7.23 -5.51
CA THR A 38 7.09 -6.98 -5.85
C THR A 38 7.71 -8.19 -6.56
N GLY A 39 7.43 -9.42 -6.11
CA GLY A 39 7.88 -10.64 -6.80
C GLY A 39 7.32 -10.76 -8.22
N CYS A 40 6.06 -10.41 -8.44
CA CYS A 40 5.48 -10.33 -9.78
C CYS A 40 6.21 -9.30 -10.66
N VAL A 41 6.56 -8.13 -10.11
CA VAL A 41 7.38 -7.13 -10.81
C VAL A 41 8.74 -7.70 -11.19
N LEU A 42 9.40 -8.43 -10.28
CA LEU A 42 10.69 -9.08 -10.56
C LEU A 42 10.57 -10.15 -11.66
N GLU A 43 9.51 -10.95 -11.69
CA GLU A 43 9.25 -11.91 -12.79
C GLU A 43 8.98 -11.21 -14.13
N VAL A 44 8.26 -10.08 -14.13
CA VAL A 44 8.07 -9.25 -15.34
C VAL A 44 9.41 -8.74 -15.86
N VAL A 45 10.26 -8.20 -14.98
CA VAL A 45 11.57 -7.67 -15.36
C VAL A 45 12.48 -8.80 -15.86
N LYS A 46 12.56 -9.92 -15.14
CA LYS A 46 13.30 -11.11 -15.58
C LYS A 46 12.87 -11.58 -16.98
N THR A 47 11.56 -11.66 -17.22
CA THR A 47 10.99 -12.05 -18.52
C THR A 47 11.30 -11.02 -19.60
N HIS A 48 11.28 -9.73 -19.26
CA HIS A 48 11.61 -8.68 -20.20
C HIS A 48 13.08 -8.73 -20.62
N PHE A 49 14.00 -8.93 -19.67
CA PHE A 49 15.43 -9.07 -19.94
C PHE A 49 15.81 -10.40 -20.61
N SER A 50 15.06 -11.48 -20.40
CA SER A 50 15.29 -12.74 -21.12
C SER A 50 14.69 -12.76 -22.53
N THR A 51 13.80 -11.80 -22.85
CA THR A 51 13.12 -11.75 -24.16
C THR A 51 13.39 -10.45 -24.91
N SER A 52 12.68 -9.35 -24.60
CA SER A 52 12.77 -8.07 -25.31
C SER A 52 14.17 -7.46 -25.26
N LEU A 53 14.86 -7.61 -24.13
CA LEU A 53 16.21 -7.10 -23.92
C LEU A 53 17.27 -8.21 -23.79
N ALA A 54 17.03 -9.39 -24.36
CA ALA A 54 17.97 -10.52 -24.30
C ALA A 54 19.40 -10.14 -24.72
N LYS A 55 19.54 -9.23 -25.70
CA LYS A 55 20.84 -8.72 -26.18
C LYS A 55 21.63 -7.93 -25.14
N GLN A 56 20.98 -7.39 -24.11
CA GLN A 56 21.67 -6.67 -23.04
C GLN A 56 22.50 -7.61 -22.15
N ASN A 57 22.15 -8.91 -22.11
CA ASN A 57 22.79 -9.89 -21.25
C ASN A 57 22.88 -9.43 -19.78
N GLN A 58 21.79 -8.84 -19.27
CA GLN A 58 21.66 -8.29 -17.91
C GLN A 58 20.50 -8.98 -17.17
N PRO A 59 20.61 -10.28 -16.86
CA PRO A 59 19.50 -11.07 -16.34
C PRO A 59 19.14 -10.75 -14.88
N HIS A 60 20.03 -10.08 -14.14
CA HIS A 60 19.92 -9.95 -12.69
C HIS A 60 19.48 -8.54 -12.29
N THR A 61 18.40 -8.45 -11.52
CA THR A 61 18.04 -7.20 -10.84
C THR A 61 19.00 -6.96 -9.68
N ILE A 62 19.60 -5.78 -9.63
CA ILE A 62 20.52 -5.36 -8.55
C ILE A 62 19.91 -4.28 -7.65
N ALA A 63 18.96 -3.51 -8.17
CA ALA A 63 18.24 -2.49 -7.40
C ALA A 63 16.79 -2.34 -7.88
N LEU A 64 15.86 -2.14 -6.95
CA LEU A 64 14.45 -1.88 -7.24
C LEU A 64 13.92 -0.82 -6.29
N HIS A 65 13.11 0.10 -6.80
CA HIS A 65 12.27 1.02 -6.02
C HIS A 65 10.84 0.88 -6.51
N ILE A 66 9.90 0.54 -5.62
CA ILE A 66 8.49 0.36 -5.93
C ILE A 66 7.63 1.27 -5.05
N GLU A 67 6.65 1.92 -5.68
CA GLU A 67 5.66 2.79 -5.05
C GLU A 67 4.27 2.18 -5.18
N PHE A 68 3.64 1.94 -4.05
CA PHE A 68 2.27 1.44 -3.91
C PHE A 68 1.29 2.63 -3.93
N LEU A 69 0.99 3.12 -5.13
CA LEU A 69 0.12 4.28 -5.34
C LEU A 69 -1.27 4.04 -4.78
N ARG A 70 -1.75 2.79 -4.89
CA ARG A 70 -3.10 2.37 -4.52
C ARG A 70 -3.09 0.88 -4.11
N ARG A 71 -4.12 0.46 -3.36
CA ARG A 71 -4.29 -0.94 -2.94
C ARG A 71 -4.57 -1.80 -4.16
N THR A 72 -3.76 -2.83 -4.40
CA THR A 72 -4.02 -3.90 -5.39
C THR A 72 -5.22 -4.77 -4.96
N GLN A 73 -5.69 -5.63 -5.87
CA GLN A 73 -6.73 -6.64 -5.59
C GLN A 73 -6.37 -7.96 -6.27
N ALA A 74 -6.90 -9.07 -5.77
CA ALA A 74 -6.82 -10.35 -6.47
C ALA A 74 -7.50 -10.28 -7.85
N GLY A 75 -6.94 -10.98 -8.83
CA GLY A 75 -7.40 -10.98 -10.21
C GLY A 75 -6.36 -10.45 -11.20
N PRO A 76 -6.77 -10.20 -12.45
CA PRO A 76 -5.85 -9.81 -13.52
C PRO A 76 -5.10 -8.52 -13.23
N ALA A 77 -3.83 -8.48 -13.63
CA ALA A 77 -2.98 -7.31 -13.60
C ALA A 77 -2.19 -7.21 -14.92
N LEU A 78 -2.10 -6.00 -15.45
CA LEU A 78 -1.33 -5.71 -16.66
C LEU A 78 -0.11 -4.87 -16.29
N PHE A 79 1.06 -5.29 -16.74
CA PHE A 79 2.31 -4.60 -16.52
C PHE A 79 2.80 -4.02 -17.84
N THR A 80 3.24 -2.77 -17.82
CA THR A 80 3.93 -2.12 -18.94
C THR A 80 5.35 -1.78 -18.52
N VAL A 81 6.31 -2.14 -19.37
CA VAL A 81 7.74 -1.89 -19.14
C VAL A 81 8.21 -0.83 -20.13
N GLU A 82 8.82 0.23 -19.62
CA GLU A 82 9.48 1.27 -20.39
C GLU A 82 10.99 1.17 -20.21
N ASP A 83 11.72 1.10 -21.32
CA ASP A 83 13.18 1.05 -21.36
C ASP A 83 13.73 2.46 -21.14
N VAL A 84 13.97 2.84 -19.88
CA VAL A 84 14.37 4.21 -19.51
C VAL A 84 15.81 4.50 -19.94
N LYS A 85 16.72 3.57 -19.66
CA LYS A 85 18.13 3.69 -20.01
C LYS A 85 18.70 2.30 -20.28
N LEU A 86 19.23 2.10 -21.48
CA LEU A 86 19.96 0.89 -21.83
C LEU A 86 21.45 1.20 -21.84
N GLY A 87 22.22 0.48 -21.02
CA GLY A 87 23.66 0.67 -20.87
C GLY A 87 24.40 -0.64 -20.96
N ARG A 88 25.72 -0.58 -21.17
CA ARG A 88 26.57 -1.78 -21.29
C ARG A 88 26.66 -2.58 -19.99
N GLN A 89 26.86 -1.90 -18.86
CA GLN A 89 26.95 -2.55 -17.55
C GLN A 89 25.59 -2.73 -16.90
N THR A 90 24.78 -1.67 -16.92
CA THR A 90 23.46 -1.66 -16.29
C THR A 90 22.42 -1.06 -17.22
N SER A 91 21.20 -1.59 -17.15
CA SER A 91 20.01 -0.98 -17.75
C SER A 91 18.96 -0.69 -16.68
N ILE A 92 18.18 0.35 -16.90
CA ILE A 92 17.10 0.79 -16.02
C ILE A 92 15.80 0.72 -16.80
N VAL A 93 14.80 0.05 -16.20
CA VAL A 93 13.43 -0.01 -16.72
C VAL A 93 12.46 0.60 -15.73
N HIS A 94 11.40 1.23 -16.25
CA HIS A 94 10.27 1.70 -15.48
C HIS A 94 9.08 0.76 -15.71
N VAL A 95 8.56 0.18 -14.63
CA VAL A 95 7.46 -0.77 -14.66
C VAL A 95 6.22 -0.11 -14.08
N THR A 96 5.11 -0.20 -14.81
CA THR A 96 3.80 0.27 -14.35
C THR A 96 2.84 -0.91 -14.28
N MET A 97 2.13 -1.09 -13.17
CA MET A 97 1.06 -2.09 -13.06
C MET A 97 -0.32 -1.43 -13.03
N GLU A 98 -1.22 -1.91 -13.87
CA GLU A 98 -2.60 -1.46 -13.95
C GLU A 98 -3.60 -2.57 -13.59
N GLN A 99 -4.68 -2.19 -12.90
CA GLN A 99 -5.89 -2.99 -12.70
C GLN A 99 -7.11 -2.11 -12.94
N ASP A 100 -8.11 -2.62 -13.67
CA ASP A 100 -9.35 -1.89 -13.98
C ASP A 100 -9.10 -0.48 -14.57
N GLY A 101 -8.07 -0.34 -15.41
CA GLY A 101 -7.70 0.93 -16.05
C GLY A 101 -7.11 1.98 -15.09
N ARG A 102 -6.67 1.56 -13.90
CA ARG A 102 -5.98 2.41 -12.93
C ARG A 102 -4.58 1.91 -12.68
N GLN A 103 -3.66 2.85 -12.59
CA GLN A 103 -2.29 2.59 -12.15
C GLN A 103 -2.27 2.33 -10.65
N GLU A 104 -1.86 1.13 -10.25
CA GLU A 104 -1.82 0.73 -8.84
C GLU A 104 -0.38 0.77 -8.30
N ILE A 105 0.60 0.51 -9.17
CA ILE A 105 2.02 0.41 -8.84
C ILE A 105 2.86 1.10 -9.90
N VAL A 106 3.96 1.72 -9.47
CA VAL A 106 5.10 2.05 -10.34
C VAL A 106 6.40 1.58 -9.70
N ALA A 107 7.36 1.18 -10.52
CA ALA A 107 8.68 0.79 -10.07
C ALA A 107 9.77 1.24 -11.04
N TYR A 108 10.94 1.58 -10.51
CA TYR A 108 12.19 1.67 -11.27
C TYR A 108 13.07 0.50 -10.88
N VAL A 109 13.58 -0.23 -11.87
CA VAL A 109 14.35 -1.45 -11.67
C VAL A 109 15.63 -1.37 -12.48
N THR A 110 16.76 -1.60 -11.82
CA THR A 110 18.09 -1.63 -12.42
C THR A 110 18.56 -3.07 -12.51
N ASN A 111 18.92 -3.47 -13.73
CA ASN A 111 19.44 -4.78 -14.04
C ASN A 111 20.90 -4.72 -14.49
N SER A 112 21.64 -5.77 -14.16
CA SER A 112 23.05 -6.00 -14.45
C SER A 112 23.30 -7.49 -14.70
N ASN A 113 24.55 -7.89 -14.88
CA ASN A 113 24.97 -9.29 -14.88
C ASN A 113 25.94 -9.58 -13.75
N MET A 114 25.39 -9.89 -12.57
CA MET A 114 26.16 -10.26 -11.39
C MET A 114 27.11 -11.45 -11.58
N SER A 115 26.90 -12.33 -12.57
CA SER A 115 27.82 -13.44 -12.85
C SER A 115 29.11 -13.01 -13.55
N THR A 116 29.13 -11.80 -14.12
CA THR A 116 30.28 -11.23 -14.84
C THR A 116 30.73 -9.90 -14.23
N GLU A 117 30.23 -9.55 -13.05
CA GLU A 117 30.61 -8.33 -12.35
C GLU A 117 32.06 -8.45 -11.84
N GLU A 118 32.85 -7.42 -12.12
CA GLU A 118 34.20 -7.26 -11.60
C GLU A 118 34.29 -5.89 -10.93
N GLY A 119 34.92 -5.84 -9.76
CA GLY A 119 35.03 -4.61 -8.99
C GLY A 119 35.81 -4.82 -7.70
N PHE A 120 36.22 -3.70 -7.11
CA PHE A 120 36.87 -3.70 -5.81
C PHE A 120 35.90 -4.24 -4.74
N THR A 121 36.32 -5.28 -4.02
CA THR A 121 35.55 -5.93 -2.97
C THR A 121 36.36 -5.95 -1.68
N PHE A 122 35.73 -5.57 -0.57
CA PHE A 122 36.32 -5.65 0.76
C PHE A 122 35.22 -5.88 1.79
N ASP A 123 35.58 -6.59 2.85
CA ASP A 123 34.71 -6.75 4.01
C ASP A 123 34.84 -5.53 4.92
N THR A 124 33.70 -4.95 5.28
CA THR A 124 33.63 -3.83 6.23
C THR A 124 33.61 -4.29 7.69
N GLN A 125 33.55 -5.61 7.93
CA GLN A 125 33.35 -6.22 9.24
C GLN A 125 32.08 -5.70 9.91
N HIS A 126 31.03 -5.44 9.11
CA HIS A 126 29.77 -4.94 9.62
C HIS A 126 29.09 -6.00 10.48
N GLU A 127 28.76 -5.63 11.71
CA GLU A 127 27.97 -6.48 12.62
C GLU A 127 26.62 -5.84 12.94
N LEU A 128 25.59 -6.68 13.00
CA LEU A 128 24.27 -6.26 13.44
C LEU A 128 24.30 -5.97 14.95
N GLN A 129 23.77 -4.81 15.34
CA GLN A 129 23.57 -4.52 16.77
C GLN A 129 22.59 -5.54 17.37
N HIS A 130 23.02 -6.22 18.45
CA HIS A 130 22.38 -7.42 18.98
C HIS A 130 22.39 -8.58 17.97
N ALA A 131 23.43 -9.41 17.96
CA ALA A 131 23.52 -10.54 17.03
C ALA A 131 22.31 -11.50 17.20
N PRO A 132 21.81 -12.09 16.10
CA PRO A 132 20.80 -13.14 16.17
C PRO A 132 21.35 -14.37 16.91
N PRO A 133 20.50 -15.19 17.56
CA PRO A 133 20.93 -16.46 18.11
C PRO A 133 21.54 -17.39 17.04
N PRO A 134 22.47 -18.28 17.41
CA PRO A 134 22.96 -19.31 16.51
C PRO A 134 21.81 -20.27 16.11
N VAL A 135 22.00 -21.01 15.02
CA VAL A 135 20.98 -21.94 14.49
C VAL A 135 21.62 -23.25 14.04
N ASP A 136 20.91 -24.35 14.24
CA ASP A 136 21.14 -25.63 13.57
C ASP A 136 19.97 -25.88 12.61
N LEU A 137 20.19 -25.66 11.32
CA LEU A 137 19.12 -25.77 10.31
C LEU A 137 18.52 -27.17 10.20
N THR A 138 19.27 -28.21 10.57
CA THR A 138 18.76 -29.59 10.57
C THR A 138 17.72 -29.76 11.68
N LYS A 139 18.02 -29.24 12.87
CA LYS A 139 17.08 -29.23 14.00
C LYS A 139 15.96 -28.21 13.83
N LEU A 140 16.19 -27.14 13.08
CA LEU A 140 15.18 -26.14 12.75
C LEU A 140 14.05 -26.76 11.92
N GLU A 141 14.38 -27.57 10.90
CA GLU A 141 13.39 -28.24 10.04
C GLU A 141 12.43 -29.13 10.87
N THR A 142 12.93 -29.74 11.96
CA THR A 142 12.14 -30.58 12.87
C THR A 142 11.60 -29.86 14.11
N ASP A 143 11.71 -28.52 14.16
CA ASP A 143 11.31 -27.68 15.30
C ASP A 143 11.94 -28.07 16.65
N SER A 144 13.14 -28.66 16.61
CA SER A 144 13.91 -29.12 17.77
C SER A 144 15.17 -28.29 18.01
N ASP A 145 15.34 -27.17 17.31
CA ASP A 145 16.43 -26.23 17.56
C ASP A 145 16.31 -25.60 18.96
N GLU A 146 17.46 -25.41 19.61
CA GLU A 146 17.57 -24.90 20.98
C GLU A 146 17.11 -23.43 21.10
N HIS A 147 17.37 -22.61 20.08
CA HIS A 147 17.18 -21.17 20.11
C HIS A 147 15.94 -20.72 19.35
N TRP A 148 15.51 -21.49 18.36
CA TRP A 148 14.44 -21.12 17.44
C TRP A 148 13.25 -22.07 17.57
N ARG A 149 12.04 -21.53 17.39
CA ARG A 149 10.80 -22.31 17.35
C ARG A 149 9.92 -21.91 16.19
N TRP A 150 9.30 -22.89 15.56
CA TRP A 150 8.20 -22.67 14.65
C TRP A 150 7.07 -21.93 15.38
N THR A 151 6.50 -20.93 14.71
CA THR A 151 5.39 -20.14 15.24
C THR A 151 4.21 -20.23 14.29
N GLU A 152 3.07 -20.63 14.82
CA GLU A 152 1.82 -20.67 14.06
C GLU A 152 1.36 -19.25 13.69
N VAL A 153 0.85 -19.10 12.48
CA VAL A 153 0.37 -17.81 11.96
C VAL A 153 -0.97 -17.44 12.61
N PRO A 154 -1.05 -16.36 13.39
CA PRO A 154 -2.32 -15.93 13.94
C PRO A 154 -3.23 -15.42 12.82
N PHE A 155 -4.52 -15.77 12.89
CA PHE A 155 -5.54 -15.38 11.90
C PHE A 155 -5.19 -15.81 10.47
N ALA A 156 -4.71 -17.04 10.26
CA ALA A 156 -4.29 -17.55 8.94
C ALA A 156 -5.29 -17.32 7.79
N LYS A 157 -6.61 -17.40 8.05
CA LYS A 157 -7.65 -17.08 7.04
C LYS A 157 -7.60 -15.62 6.56
N PHE A 158 -7.22 -14.70 7.42
CA PHE A 158 -6.99 -13.30 7.07
C PHE A 158 -5.59 -13.10 6.51
N ARG A 159 -4.57 -13.75 7.09
CA ARG A 159 -3.16 -13.63 6.69
C ARG A 159 -2.74 -14.75 5.74
N LYS A 160 -3.42 -14.88 4.61
CA LYS A 160 -3.21 -15.99 3.65
C LYS A 160 -1.79 -16.01 3.09
N ALA A 161 -1.24 -14.84 2.74
CA ALA A 161 0.15 -14.74 2.29
C ALA A 161 1.15 -15.23 3.35
N THR A 162 0.92 -14.86 4.61
CA THR A 162 1.73 -15.31 5.75
C THR A 162 1.67 -16.81 5.95
N ALA A 163 0.54 -17.47 5.62
CA ALA A 163 0.42 -18.92 5.68
C ALA A 163 1.22 -19.66 4.58
N GLN A 164 1.69 -18.96 3.54
CA GLN A 164 2.55 -19.55 2.51
C GLN A 164 3.97 -19.83 3.02
N ILE A 165 4.34 -19.31 4.19
CA ILE A 165 5.65 -19.56 4.81
C ILE A 165 5.53 -20.04 6.25
N LYS A 166 6.59 -20.71 6.73
CA LYS A 166 6.80 -21.01 8.14
C LYS A 166 7.75 -19.98 8.73
N PHE A 167 7.38 -19.44 9.89
CA PHE A 167 8.24 -18.57 10.68
C PHE A 167 8.89 -19.35 11.80
N PHE A 168 10.17 -19.14 12.00
CA PHE A 168 10.90 -19.60 13.15
C PHE A 168 11.43 -18.39 13.91
N LEU A 169 10.92 -18.18 15.12
CA LEU A 169 11.24 -17.04 15.96
C LEU A 169 12.10 -17.47 17.15
N PRO A 170 12.92 -16.57 17.72
CA PRO A 170 13.71 -16.88 18.90
C PRO A 170 12.83 -17.30 20.09
N ARG A 171 13.17 -18.42 20.73
CA ARG A 171 12.48 -18.93 21.93
C ARG A 171 12.57 -17.94 23.10
N ALA A 172 13.70 -17.26 23.22
CA ALA A 172 13.93 -16.21 24.22
C ALA A 172 13.17 -14.88 23.92
N GLY A 173 12.50 -14.79 22.77
CA GLY A 173 11.88 -13.56 22.28
C GLY A 173 12.88 -12.64 21.57
N SER A 174 12.37 -11.51 21.07
CA SER A 174 13.20 -10.52 20.37
C SER A 174 14.23 -9.88 21.28
N ALA A 175 15.43 -9.61 20.75
CA ALA A 175 16.49 -8.90 21.47
C ALA A 175 16.07 -7.49 21.94
N ARG A 176 15.24 -6.82 21.14
CA ARG A 176 14.58 -5.55 21.46
C ARG A 176 13.14 -5.57 20.94
N PRO A 177 12.21 -4.80 21.54
CA PRO A 177 10.83 -4.77 21.07
C PRO A 177 10.66 -4.28 19.62
N ASN A 178 11.61 -3.50 19.10
CA ASN A 178 11.60 -2.97 17.73
C ASN A 178 12.34 -3.82 16.70
N ILE A 179 12.90 -4.96 17.12
CA ILE A 179 13.65 -5.88 16.25
C ILE A 179 12.89 -7.20 16.19
N VAL A 180 12.81 -7.77 15.00
CA VAL A 180 12.41 -9.16 14.80
C VAL A 180 13.49 -9.84 14.00
N ASP A 181 14.02 -10.93 14.56
CA ASP A 181 14.82 -11.89 13.82
C ASP A 181 13.97 -13.12 13.55
N GLU A 182 14.11 -13.67 12.36
CA GLU A 182 13.40 -14.87 11.95
C GLU A 182 14.21 -15.68 10.96
N TRP A 183 13.98 -16.99 11.00
CA TRP A 183 14.23 -17.87 9.86
C TRP A 183 12.90 -18.19 9.19
N ILE A 184 12.91 -18.17 7.87
CA ILE A 184 11.72 -18.47 7.08
C ILE A 184 12.01 -19.49 5.98
N CYS A 185 10.97 -20.21 5.61
CA CYS A 185 10.95 -21.14 4.49
C CYS A 185 9.50 -21.27 3.95
N PHE A 186 9.32 -21.63 2.68
CA PHE A 186 7.98 -21.87 2.16
C PHE A 186 7.30 -23.06 2.85
N SER A 187 6.01 -22.95 3.15
CA SER A 187 5.21 -23.97 3.84
C SER A 187 5.06 -25.26 3.04
N ASN A 188 5.09 -25.16 1.72
CA ASN A 188 4.96 -26.29 0.79
C ASN A 188 6.28 -27.05 0.55
N GLY A 189 7.39 -26.63 1.19
CA GLY A 189 8.70 -27.26 1.05
C GLY A 189 9.52 -26.82 -0.17
N THR A 190 9.00 -25.95 -1.04
CA THR A 190 9.78 -25.44 -2.19
C THR A 190 10.84 -24.44 -1.74
N ASN A 191 11.81 -24.19 -2.63
CA ASN A 191 12.88 -23.23 -2.39
C ASN A 191 12.45 -21.80 -2.73
N PHE A 192 13.03 -20.83 -2.02
CA PHE A 192 13.05 -19.44 -2.41
C PHE A 192 13.94 -19.24 -3.64
N THR A 193 13.40 -18.58 -4.65
CA THR A 193 14.11 -18.19 -5.89
C THR A 193 14.50 -16.71 -5.84
N GLN A 194 15.29 -16.25 -6.81
CA GLN A 194 15.71 -14.85 -6.90
C GLN A 194 14.54 -13.86 -6.88
N THR A 195 13.42 -14.18 -7.54
CA THR A 195 12.23 -13.30 -7.58
C THR A 195 11.42 -13.34 -6.30
N SER A 196 11.53 -14.41 -5.51
CA SER A 196 10.88 -14.52 -4.20
C SER A 196 11.50 -13.61 -3.13
N ILE A 197 12.69 -13.05 -3.37
CA ILE A 197 13.33 -12.09 -2.44
C ILE A 197 12.41 -10.90 -2.16
N GLY A 198 11.64 -10.44 -3.15
CA GLY A 198 10.68 -9.35 -2.94
C GLY A 198 9.58 -9.72 -1.95
N PHE A 199 9.17 -10.98 -1.90
CA PHE A 199 8.20 -11.49 -0.92
C PHE A 199 8.84 -11.69 0.45
N VAL A 200 10.04 -12.28 0.47
CA VAL A 200 10.84 -12.47 1.69
C VAL A 200 11.09 -11.15 2.41
N SER A 201 11.39 -10.06 1.69
CA SER A 201 11.66 -8.76 2.30
C SER A 201 10.43 -8.07 2.91
N ASP A 202 9.22 -8.50 2.58
CA ASP A 202 7.94 -7.93 3.07
C ASP A 202 7.14 -8.94 3.89
N MET A 203 7.82 -9.94 4.45
CA MET A 203 7.20 -10.95 5.28
C MET A 203 7.92 -11.02 6.62
N PHE A 204 7.24 -10.58 7.68
CA PHE A 204 7.72 -10.57 9.06
C PHE A 204 6.53 -10.36 10.02
N PRO A 205 6.63 -10.76 11.30
CA PRO A 205 5.69 -10.39 12.35
C PRO A 205 5.50 -8.88 12.49
N GLN A 206 4.29 -8.46 12.87
CA GLN A 206 3.92 -7.05 12.95
C GLN A 206 4.60 -6.36 14.15
N ILE A 207 5.81 -5.82 13.96
CA ILE A 207 6.65 -5.20 15.01
C ILE A 207 5.91 -4.11 15.79
N VAL A 208 5.04 -3.34 15.13
CA VAL A 208 4.24 -2.27 15.77
C VAL A 208 3.37 -2.81 16.91
N GLU A 209 2.94 -4.07 16.84
CA GLU A 209 2.12 -4.71 17.86
C GLU A 209 2.86 -4.87 19.19
N ASN A 210 4.20 -4.86 19.19
CA ASN A 210 5.02 -4.91 20.42
C ASN A 210 4.98 -3.60 21.22
N PHE A 211 4.56 -2.49 20.60
CA PHE A 211 4.55 -1.15 21.21
C PHE A 211 3.17 -0.61 21.47
N LYS A 212 2.13 -1.22 20.93
CA LYS A 212 0.78 -0.68 21.06
C LYS A 212 0.26 -0.88 22.49
N ASP A 213 -0.36 0.16 23.01
CA ASP A 213 -1.07 0.18 24.29
C ASP A 213 -2.59 -0.03 24.10
N THR A 214 -3.02 -0.35 22.88
CA THR A 214 -4.42 -0.43 22.50
C THR A 214 -4.80 -1.80 21.94
N LYS A 215 -6.04 -2.21 22.22
CA LYS A 215 -6.67 -3.40 21.62
C LYS A 215 -7.18 -3.17 20.20
N LYS A 216 -7.04 -1.95 19.66
CA LYS A 216 -7.45 -1.64 18.29
C LYS A 216 -6.65 -2.47 17.29
N ALA A 217 -7.34 -2.94 16.26
CA ALA A 217 -6.72 -3.60 15.12
C ALA A 217 -6.25 -2.55 14.11
N PHE A 218 -5.01 -2.69 13.66
CA PHE A 218 -4.44 -1.84 12.63
C PHE A 218 -4.13 -2.63 11.36
N TRP A 219 -4.05 -1.90 10.26
CA TRP A 219 -3.52 -2.36 8.98
C TRP A 219 -2.33 -1.47 8.60
N TYR A 220 -1.30 -2.12 8.08
CA TYR A 220 0.00 -1.52 7.82
C TYR A 220 0.31 -1.49 6.32
N PRO A 221 -0.32 -0.62 5.51
CA PRO A 221 0.02 -0.54 4.11
C PRO A 221 1.43 0.04 3.92
N THR A 222 2.24 -0.70 3.17
CA THR A 222 3.47 -0.20 2.57
C THR A 222 3.13 0.82 1.49
N LEU A 223 3.86 1.93 1.48
CA LEU A 223 3.81 2.99 0.48
C LEU A 223 4.98 2.86 -0.49
N LEU A 224 6.16 2.63 0.06
CA LEU A 224 7.41 2.45 -0.68
C LEU A 224 8.12 1.22 -0.13
N LEU A 225 8.71 0.46 -1.04
CA LEU A 225 9.68 -0.60 -0.74
C LEU A 225 10.85 -0.43 -1.72
N ASN A 226 12.09 -0.53 -1.24
CA ASN A 226 13.25 -0.68 -2.12
C ASN A 226 13.95 -2.02 -1.89
N LEU A 227 14.63 -2.56 -2.88
CA LEU A 227 15.48 -3.74 -2.74
C LEU A 227 16.86 -3.41 -3.28
N ASP A 228 17.89 -3.70 -2.49
CA ASP A 228 19.29 -3.71 -2.93
C ASP A 228 19.79 -5.16 -2.86
N ILE A 229 19.92 -5.82 -4.01
CA ILE A 229 20.35 -7.22 -4.09
C ILE A 229 21.88 -7.25 -4.10
N LYS A 230 22.44 -7.95 -3.11
CA LYS A 230 23.89 -8.04 -2.88
C LYS A 230 24.48 -9.35 -3.38
N LYS A 231 23.69 -10.42 -3.37
CA LYS A 231 24.12 -11.77 -3.75
C LYS A 231 23.04 -12.48 -4.55
N LEU A 232 23.46 -13.26 -5.54
CA LEU A 232 22.58 -14.19 -6.25
C LEU A 232 22.31 -15.42 -5.38
N LEU A 233 21.06 -15.87 -5.39
CA LEU A 233 20.73 -17.21 -4.93
C LEU A 233 21.19 -18.24 -6.00
N PRO A 234 21.51 -19.48 -5.60
CA PRO A 234 21.67 -20.60 -6.53
C PRO A 234 20.47 -20.75 -7.47
N ALA A 235 20.68 -21.35 -8.64
CA ALA A 235 19.64 -21.49 -9.66
C ALA A 235 18.45 -22.32 -9.18
N GLU A 236 18.72 -23.35 -8.37
CA GLU A 236 17.76 -24.20 -7.68
C GLU A 236 17.07 -23.52 -6.48
N GLY A 237 17.48 -22.30 -6.14
CA GLY A 237 17.01 -21.55 -4.99
C GLY A 237 17.57 -22.05 -3.66
N VAL A 238 17.04 -21.51 -2.56
CA VAL A 238 17.43 -21.90 -1.19
C VAL A 238 16.22 -22.22 -0.34
N ARG A 239 16.37 -23.21 0.55
CA ARG A 239 15.31 -23.59 1.50
C ARG A 239 15.08 -22.54 2.57
N TRP A 240 16.17 -21.98 3.09
CA TRP A 240 16.19 -21.14 4.29
C TRP A 240 16.76 -19.77 3.99
N LEU A 241 16.08 -18.74 4.48
CA LEU A 241 16.59 -17.38 4.56
C LEU A 241 16.36 -16.85 5.97
N ARG A 242 17.36 -16.12 6.49
CA ARG A 242 17.25 -15.38 7.74
C ARG A 242 16.88 -13.94 7.42
N VAL A 243 15.83 -13.44 8.06
CA VAL A 243 15.40 -12.06 7.93
C VAL A 243 15.55 -11.38 9.29
N ARG A 244 16.17 -10.19 9.28
CA ARG A 244 16.02 -9.22 10.36
C ARG A 244 15.14 -8.08 9.87
N ALA A 245 14.11 -7.74 10.62
CA ALA A 245 13.30 -6.55 10.43
C ALA A 245 13.44 -5.62 11.65
N GLU A 246 13.64 -4.33 11.40
CA GLU A 246 13.78 -3.31 12.44
C GLU A 246 12.87 -2.11 12.17
N LEU A 247 12.09 -1.73 13.18
CA LEU A 247 11.28 -0.51 13.21
C LEU A 247 12.05 0.61 13.94
N LYS A 248 12.35 1.73 13.28
CA LYS A 248 13.08 2.83 13.95
C LYS A 248 12.12 3.82 14.61
N GLN A 249 11.06 4.22 13.91
CA GLN A 249 10.09 5.17 14.44
C GLN A 249 8.70 5.05 13.80
N VAL A 250 7.68 5.14 14.65
CA VAL A 250 6.32 5.51 14.22
C VAL A 250 6.05 6.95 14.63
N LYS A 251 5.81 7.84 13.67
CA LYS A 251 5.51 9.25 13.93
C LYS A 251 4.25 9.67 13.18
N ASN A 252 3.22 10.09 13.92
CA ASN A 252 1.93 10.52 13.37
C ASN A 252 1.32 9.48 12.42
N GLY A 253 1.43 8.19 12.76
CA GLY A 253 0.92 7.09 11.95
C GLY A 253 1.73 6.75 10.70
N ARG A 254 2.91 7.35 10.50
CA ARG A 254 3.88 6.92 9.48
C ARG A 254 4.98 6.10 10.14
N MET A 255 5.35 4.99 9.52
CA MET A 255 6.37 4.07 10.01
C MET A 255 7.46 3.84 8.96
N ASP A 256 8.64 3.47 9.42
CA ASP A 256 9.74 2.95 8.60
C ASP A 256 10.03 1.49 8.97
N LEU A 257 10.68 0.77 8.07
CA LEU A 257 11.32 -0.52 8.37
C LEU A 257 12.67 -0.59 7.68
N GLY A 258 13.66 -1.16 8.36
CA GLY A 258 14.87 -1.70 7.73
C GLY A 258 14.81 -3.22 7.73
N ILE A 259 15.18 -3.85 6.61
CA ILE A 259 15.15 -5.30 6.43
C ILE A 259 16.50 -5.77 5.91
N TRP A 260 17.01 -6.85 6.49
CA TRP A 260 18.24 -7.51 6.08
C TRP A 260 17.97 -8.99 5.85
N VAL A 261 18.17 -9.45 4.62
CA VAL A 261 18.00 -10.85 4.22
C VAL A 261 19.38 -11.49 4.10
N HIS A 262 19.58 -12.60 4.81
CA HIS A 262 20.81 -13.37 4.78
C HIS A 262 20.51 -14.82 4.40
N ASP A 263 21.49 -15.50 3.82
CA ASP A 263 21.40 -16.93 3.56
C ASP A 263 21.79 -17.78 4.78
N ALA A 264 21.79 -19.10 4.58
CA ALA A 264 22.18 -20.09 5.57
C ALA A 264 23.63 -19.94 6.08
N ALA A 265 24.54 -19.39 5.27
CA ALA A 265 25.93 -19.15 5.63
C ALA A 265 26.11 -17.82 6.39
N GLY A 266 25.04 -17.02 6.51
CA GLY A 266 25.08 -15.70 7.14
C GLY A 266 25.52 -14.59 6.20
N GLU A 267 25.65 -14.86 4.90
CA GLU A 267 26.03 -13.84 3.92
C GLU A 267 24.83 -12.96 3.57
N LEU A 268 25.08 -11.66 3.39
CA LEU A 268 24.04 -10.70 3.05
C LEU A 268 23.54 -10.90 1.62
N VAL A 269 22.27 -11.25 1.46
CA VAL A 269 21.62 -11.47 0.17
C VAL A 269 20.96 -10.21 -0.35
N ALA A 270 20.20 -9.52 0.50
CA ALA A 270 19.48 -8.31 0.12
C ALA A 270 19.24 -7.37 1.31
N LEU A 271 19.13 -6.08 1.00
CA LEU A 271 18.66 -5.04 1.91
C LEU A 271 17.34 -4.47 1.40
N SER A 272 16.49 -4.05 2.32
CA SER A 272 15.27 -3.32 1.99
C SER A 272 14.94 -2.25 3.03
N ASN A 273 14.39 -1.13 2.60
CA ASN A 273 13.79 -0.13 3.48
C ASN A 273 12.37 0.16 3.01
N HIS A 274 11.44 0.19 3.97
CA HIS A 274 10.04 0.45 3.69
C HIS A 274 9.62 1.78 4.30
N VAL A 275 8.66 2.44 3.64
CA VAL A 275 7.84 3.49 4.24
C VAL A 275 6.41 2.99 4.25
N GLY A 276 5.73 3.06 5.40
CA GLY A 276 4.36 2.59 5.55
C GLY A 276 3.51 3.49 6.44
N PHE A 277 2.23 3.16 6.53
CA PHE A 277 1.32 3.78 7.50
C PHE A 277 0.84 2.79 8.56
N VAL A 278 0.39 3.32 9.69
CA VAL A 278 -0.41 2.62 10.70
C VAL A 278 -1.83 3.17 10.59
N LEU A 279 -2.74 2.37 10.03
CA LEU A 279 -4.13 2.77 9.76
C LEU A 279 -5.11 1.85 10.45
N ASP A 280 -6.35 2.31 10.66
CA ASP A 280 -7.43 1.46 11.16
C ASP A 280 -7.68 0.25 10.24
N ALA A 281 -7.79 -0.95 10.81
CA ALA A 281 -7.95 -2.20 10.06
C ALA A 281 -9.19 -2.24 9.15
N SER A 282 -10.26 -1.49 9.47
CA SER A 282 -11.45 -1.38 8.61
C SER A 282 -11.13 -0.87 7.21
N ARG A 283 -10.04 -0.10 7.05
CA ARG A 283 -9.58 0.38 5.74
C ARG A 283 -9.03 -0.73 4.85
N ASN A 284 -8.60 -1.87 5.39
CA ASN A 284 -8.16 -3.01 4.59
C ASN A 284 -9.35 -3.67 3.87
N LEU A 285 -10.46 -3.88 4.57
CA LEU A 285 -11.65 -4.57 4.05
C LEU A 285 -12.60 -3.67 3.26
N ALA A 286 -12.43 -2.36 3.32
CA ALA A 286 -13.28 -1.42 2.60
C ALA A 286 -13.18 -1.63 1.07
N ALA A 287 -14.33 -1.67 0.38
CA ALA A 287 -14.38 -1.75 -1.07
C ALA A 287 -13.55 -0.63 -1.73
N ARG A 288 -12.92 -0.94 -2.87
CA ARG A 288 -12.25 0.07 -3.70
C ARG A 288 -13.30 1.08 -4.16
N ARG A 289 -12.98 2.38 -4.04
CA ARG A 289 -13.78 3.40 -4.72
C ARG A 289 -13.64 3.18 -6.22
N THR A 290 -14.72 2.91 -6.92
CA THR A 290 -14.71 2.98 -8.39
C THR A 290 -14.35 4.40 -8.80
N PRO A 291 -13.47 4.60 -9.80
CA PRO A 291 -13.23 5.94 -10.30
C PRO A 291 -14.58 6.53 -10.72
N ASP A 292 -14.92 7.68 -10.15
CA ASP A 292 -16.07 8.47 -10.61
C ASP A 292 -15.92 8.64 -12.12
N THR A 293 -16.92 8.27 -12.92
CA THR A 293 -16.92 8.47 -14.37
C THR A 293 -16.78 9.95 -14.76
N ASN A 294 -16.82 10.85 -13.77
CA ASN A 294 -16.64 12.29 -13.87
C ASN A 294 -15.26 12.80 -13.37
N MET A 295 -14.34 11.93 -12.95
CA MET A 295 -12.94 12.32 -12.76
C MET A 295 -12.32 12.60 -14.15
N PRO A 296 -11.60 13.71 -14.35
CA PRO A 296 -10.87 13.91 -15.59
C PRO A 296 -9.91 12.72 -15.74
N LYS A 297 -10.09 11.94 -16.82
CA LYS A 297 -9.17 10.87 -17.21
C LYS A 297 -7.76 11.43 -17.08
N ASP A 298 -6.86 10.70 -16.40
CA ASP A 298 -5.45 11.06 -16.33
C ASP A 298 -4.98 11.40 -17.75
N VAL A 299 -4.67 12.68 -17.96
CA VAL A 299 -4.30 13.18 -19.28
C VAL A 299 -2.92 12.61 -19.55
N LYS A 300 -2.85 11.49 -20.26
CA LYS A 300 -1.58 10.88 -20.71
C LYS A 300 -0.74 11.98 -21.37
N GLN A 301 0.38 12.31 -20.73
CA GLN A 301 1.22 13.42 -21.15
C GLN A 301 1.81 13.11 -22.53
N LYS A 302 1.55 13.98 -23.50
CA LYS A 302 2.09 13.82 -24.86
C LYS A 302 3.61 13.93 -24.83
N SER A 303 4.29 13.03 -25.52
CA SER A 303 5.75 12.82 -25.43
C SER A 303 6.58 13.80 -26.27
N GLY A 304 5.96 14.59 -27.16
CA GLY A 304 6.66 15.51 -28.06
C GLY A 304 7.19 14.87 -29.35
N ILE A 305 6.91 13.59 -29.58
CA ILE A 305 7.33 12.84 -30.78
C ILE A 305 6.22 12.81 -31.84
N ILE A 306 6.62 12.64 -33.11
CA ILE A 306 5.72 12.73 -34.28
C ILE A 306 4.82 11.49 -34.43
N ALA A 307 5.26 10.29 -34.02
CA ALA A 307 4.48 9.06 -34.10
C ALA A 307 4.71 8.15 -32.87
N GLY A 308 3.69 7.39 -32.45
CA GLY A 308 3.70 6.54 -31.25
C GLY A 308 2.49 6.75 -30.32
N ILE A 309 2.34 5.88 -29.32
CA ILE A 309 1.16 5.80 -28.42
C ILE A 309 0.83 7.13 -27.73
N ASN A 310 1.85 7.93 -27.40
CA ASN A 310 1.72 9.26 -26.80
C ASN A 310 2.24 10.38 -27.71
N ALA A 311 2.21 10.20 -29.03
CA ALA A 311 2.67 11.21 -29.99
C ALA A 311 1.82 12.49 -29.93
N GLY A 312 2.48 13.60 -30.28
CA GLY A 312 1.93 14.95 -30.24
C GLY A 312 2.71 15.90 -29.36
N HIS A 313 2.42 17.20 -29.51
CA HIS A 313 3.07 18.28 -28.78
C HIS A 313 2.81 18.17 -27.26
N LYS A 314 3.84 18.39 -26.44
CA LYS A 314 3.71 18.48 -24.98
C LYS A 314 2.74 19.62 -24.63
N VAL A 315 1.59 19.31 -24.05
CA VAL A 315 0.61 20.33 -23.61
C VAL A 315 0.46 20.21 -22.10
N THR A 316 0.91 21.22 -21.36
CA THR A 316 0.74 21.26 -19.91
C THR A 316 -0.68 21.68 -19.58
N PRO A 317 -1.51 20.84 -18.93
CA PRO A 317 -2.86 21.23 -18.54
C PRO A 317 -2.79 22.39 -17.55
N ARG A 318 -3.34 23.55 -17.91
CA ARG A 318 -3.50 24.67 -16.98
C ARG A 318 -4.73 24.43 -16.13
N THR A 319 -4.58 24.36 -14.81
CA THR A 319 -5.71 24.33 -13.88
C THR A 319 -6.40 25.70 -13.90
N PRO A 320 -7.62 25.84 -14.43
CA PRO A 320 -8.29 27.13 -14.45
C PRO A 320 -8.68 27.55 -13.03
N ALA A 321 -8.50 28.83 -12.69
CA ALA A 321 -8.92 29.36 -11.41
C ALA A 321 -10.42 29.11 -11.17
N ALA A 322 -10.79 28.72 -9.95
CA ALA A 322 -12.18 28.45 -9.60
C ALA A 322 -13.04 29.71 -9.81
N ARG A 323 -14.06 29.62 -10.68
CA ARG A 323 -14.99 30.72 -10.98
C ARG A 323 -15.58 31.33 -9.71
N ILE A 324 -15.53 32.66 -9.58
CA ILE A 324 -16.05 33.41 -8.43
C ILE A 324 -17.54 33.10 -8.19
N SER A 325 -18.32 32.87 -9.24
CA SER A 325 -19.73 32.49 -9.12
C SER A 325 -19.95 31.20 -8.32
N ARG A 326 -18.99 30.25 -8.33
CA ARG A 326 -19.06 29.01 -7.53
C ARG A 326 -18.81 29.24 -6.03
N ARG A 327 -18.29 30.40 -5.64
CA ARG A 327 -18.11 30.81 -4.23
C ARG A 327 -19.32 31.59 -3.68
N LYS A 328 -20.29 31.97 -4.53
CA LYS A 328 -21.46 32.75 -4.12
C LYS A 328 -22.36 31.91 -3.19
N GLY A 329 -22.46 32.32 -1.93
CA GLY A 329 -23.24 31.61 -0.90
C GLY A 329 -22.45 30.56 -0.10
N PHE A 330 -21.13 30.47 -0.29
CA PHE A 330 -20.27 29.64 0.55
C PHE A 330 -20.28 30.16 2.00
N LEU A 331 -20.59 29.27 2.94
CA LEU A 331 -20.59 29.59 4.36
C LEU A 331 -19.17 29.45 4.91
N SER A 332 -18.50 30.58 5.16
CA SER A 332 -17.20 30.55 5.82
C SER A 332 -17.31 30.11 7.29
N LYS A 333 -16.24 29.54 7.86
CA LYS A 333 -16.19 29.17 9.28
C LYS A 333 -16.50 30.38 10.20
N ARG A 334 -15.95 31.56 9.87
CA ARG A 334 -16.23 32.81 10.59
C ARG A 334 -17.71 33.19 10.52
N THR A 335 -18.32 33.12 9.33
CA THR A 335 -19.75 33.44 9.17
C THR A 335 -20.65 32.44 9.90
N ALA A 336 -20.27 31.16 9.97
CA ALA A 336 -20.98 30.17 10.75
C ALA A 336 -20.93 30.51 12.26
N PHE A 337 -19.73 30.76 12.80
CA PHE A 337 -19.50 31.12 14.20
C PHE A 337 -20.27 32.39 14.62
N VAL A 338 -20.21 33.45 13.80
CA VAL A 338 -20.95 34.70 14.09
C VAL A 338 -22.47 34.47 14.12
N ARG A 339 -23.00 33.62 13.24
CA ARG A 339 -24.44 33.29 13.22
C ARG A 339 -24.88 32.47 14.43
N GLU A 340 -24.01 31.61 14.93
CA GLU A 340 -24.23 30.84 16.16
C GLU A 340 -24.33 31.76 17.37
N ILE A 341 -23.34 32.64 17.58
CA ILE A 341 -23.34 33.63 18.68
C ILE A 341 -24.57 34.54 18.59
N THR A 342 -24.88 35.06 17.40
CA THR A 342 -26.04 35.95 17.23
C THR A 342 -27.35 35.24 17.60
N ARG A 343 -27.45 33.94 17.30
CA ARG A 343 -28.64 33.15 17.63
C ARG A 343 -28.74 32.85 19.12
N GLU A 344 -27.62 32.62 19.79
CA GLU A 344 -27.57 32.45 21.24
C GLU A 344 -28.05 33.71 21.95
N VAL A 345 -27.56 34.89 21.53
CA VAL A 345 -27.88 36.17 22.18
C VAL A 345 -29.29 36.68 21.82
N ALA A 346 -29.67 36.69 20.54
CA ALA A 346 -30.92 37.28 20.09
C ALA A 346 -32.10 36.29 20.06
N GLY A 347 -31.84 34.99 20.16
CA GLY A 347 -32.84 33.94 20.08
C GLY A 347 -33.48 33.79 18.68
N LEU A 348 -34.58 33.04 18.63
CA LEU A 348 -35.31 32.77 17.38
C LEU A 348 -36.22 33.92 16.97
N ALA A 349 -36.32 34.18 15.67
CA ALA A 349 -37.24 35.17 15.14
C ALA A 349 -38.72 34.74 15.34
N PRO A 350 -39.69 35.68 15.39
CA PRO A 350 -41.10 35.35 15.63
C PRO A 350 -41.69 34.31 14.65
N TYR A 351 -41.31 34.38 13.38
CA TYR A 351 -41.77 33.41 12.37
C TYR A 351 -41.12 32.02 12.56
N GLU A 352 -39.89 31.96 13.07
CA GLU A 352 -39.19 30.71 13.38
C GLU A 352 -39.87 30.00 14.57
N LYS A 353 -40.25 30.76 15.61
CA LYS A 353 -41.07 30.26 16.72
C LYS A 353 -42.42 29.70 16.23
N ARG A 354 -43.09 30.40 15.32
CA ARG A 354 -44.35 29.91 14.70
C ARG A 354 -44.15 28.67 13.83
N VAL A 355 -43.01 28.53 13.16
CA VAL A 355 -42.64 27.32 12.43
C VAL A 355 -42.45 26.15 13.41
N ILE A 356 -41.75 26.35 14.53
CA ILE A 356 -41.59 25.33 15.58
C ILE A 356 -42.94 24.87 16.12
N GLU A 357 -43.87 25.79 16.40
CA GLU A 357 -45.22 25.46 16.87
C GLU A 357 -46.00 24.61 15.86
N LEU A 358 -45.90 24.92 14.56
CA LEU A 358 -46.52 24.11 13.51
C LEU A 358 -45.89 22.72 13.40
N LEU A 359 -44.57 22.61 13.59
CA LEU A 359 -43.85 21.33 13.56
C LEU A 359 -44.17 20.46 14.77
N ARG A 360 -44.33 21.05 15.97
CA ARG A 360 -44.77 20.33 17.18
C ARG A 360 -46.16 19.72 17.03
N ASN A 361 -47.02 20.33 16.21
CA ASN A 361 -48.35 19.85 15.88
C ASN A 361 -48.41 19.01 14.59
N SER A 362 -47.27 18.52 14.09
CA SER A 362 -47.16 17.69 12.87
C SER A 362 -47.76 18.35 11.60
N LYS A 363 -47.73 19.69 11.51
CA LYS A 363 -48.26 20.47 10.38
C LYS A 363 -47.16 20.90 9.40
N ASP A 364 -46.29 19.97 8.98
CA ASP A 364 -45.12 20.22 8.11
C ASP A 364 -45.43 21.00 6.83
N LYS A 365 -46.53 20.65 6.14
CA LYS A 365 -46.94 21.34 4.90
C LYS A 365 -47.26 22.82 5.15
N ARG A 366 -47.89 23.13 6.30
CA ARG A 366 -48.19 24.52 6.69
C ARG A 366 -46.94 25.25 7.14
N ALA A 367 -46.04 24.59 7.88
CA ALA A 367 -44.74 25.13 8.27
C ALA A 367 -43.90 25.53 7.05
N ARG A 368 -43.80 24.65 6.04
CA ARG A 368 -43.10 24.92 4.78
C ARG A 368 -43.74 26.06 3.97
N ARG A 369 -45.07 26.16 3.95
CA ARG A 369 -45.78 27.29 3.32
C ARG A 369 -45.50 28.62 4.01
N LEU A 370 -45.54 28.65 5.35
CA LEU A 370 -45.23 29.84 6.14
C LEU A 370 -43.78 30.28 5.93
N ALA A 371 -42.83 29.35 5.99
CA ALA A 371 -41.41 29.63 5.75
C ALA A 371 -41.15 30.10 4.31
N LYS A 372 -41.83 29.54 3.30
CA LYS A 372 -41.73 30.01 1.91
C LYS A 372 -42.24 31.44 1.76
N LYS A 373 -43.37 31.78 2.38
CA LYS A 373 -43.93 33.15 2.36
C LYS A 373 -42.95 34.17 2.96
N ARG A 374 -42.15 33.78 3.96
CA ARG A 374 -41.15 34.66 4.60
C ARG A 374 -39.79 34.70 3.89
N LEU A 375 -39.34 33.58 3.30
CA LEU A 375 -37.98 33.44 2.75
C LEU A 375 -37.91 33.49 1.21
N GLY A 376 -39.07 33.58 0.54
CA GLY A 376 -39.23 33.70 -0.91
C GLY A 376 -39.22 32.35 -1.65
N THR A 377 -38.16 31.55 -1.48
CA THR A 377 -37.98 30.31 -2.27
C THR A 377 -38.26 29.04 -1.48
N PHE A 378 -38.74 27.99 -2.17
CA PHE A 378 -39.03 26.70 -1.56
C PHE A 378 -37.76 26.03 -0.97
N GLY A 379 -36.61 26.15 -1.66
CA GLY A 379 -35.34 25.60 -1.16
C GLY A 379 -34.83 26.28 0.11
N ARG A 380 -35.11 27.58 0.32
CA ARG A 380 -34.83 28.26 1.60
C ARG A 380 -35.81 27.83 2.69
N ALA A 381 -37.09 27.69 2.34
CA ALA A 381 -38.11 27.21 3.25
C ALA A 381 -37.82 25.80 3.79
N LYS A 382 -37.43 24.86 2.91
CA LYS A 382 -37.05 23.50 3.30
C LYS A 382 -35.88 23.52 4.28
N ARG A 383 -34.77 24.21 3.94
CA ARG A 383 -33.59 24.32 4.81
C ARG A 383 -33.93 24.92 6.18
N LYS A 384 -34.77 25.96 6.20
CA LYS A 384 -35.18 26.60 7.46
C LYS A 384 -36.06 25.68 8.32
N VAL A 385 -36.96 24.91 7.72
CA VAL A 385 -37.77 23.91 8.44
C VAL A 385 -36.87 22.81 9.02
N ASP A 386 -35.93 22.29 8.22
CA ASP A 386 -35.00 21.25 8.68
C ASP A 386 -34.12 21.77 9.84
N GLU A 387 -33.72 23.05 9.80
CA GLU A 387 -33.02 23.73 10.90
C GLU A 387 -33.89 23.83 12.17
N MET A 388 -35.17 24.20 12.05
CA MET A 388 -36.08 24.27 13.21
C MET A 388 -36.36 22.89 13.82
N THR A 389 -36.40 21.83 13.02
CA THR A 389 -36.51 20.45 13.51
C THR A 389 -35.30 20.07 14.38
N LYS A 390 -34.09 20.49 14.00
CA LYS A 390 -32.88 20.28 14.82
C LYS A 390 -32.95 21.04 16.14
N VAL A 391 -33.39 22.29 16.11
CA VAL A 391 -33.58 23.09 17.35
C VAL A 391 -34.58 22.41 18.30
N ILE A 392 -35.67 21.84 17.79
CA ILE A 392 -36.61 21.06 18.62
C ILE A 392 -35.92 19.83 19.23
N ALA A 393 -35.10 19.12 18.46
CA ALA A 393 -34.38 17.95 18.94
C ALA A 393 -33.33 18.30 20.01
N GLU A 394 -32.60 19.39 19.83
CA GLU A 394 -31.62 19.91 20.80
C GLU A 394 -32.29 20.39 22.08
N SER A 395 -33.42 21.11 21.98
CA SER A 395 -34.20 21.53 23.13
C SER A 395 -34.75 20.36 23.95
N ARG A 396 -35.05 19.21 23.31
CA ARG A 396 -35.45 17.98 24.03
C ARG A 396 -34.27 17.32 24.75
N ARG A 397 -33.03 17.48 24.26
CA ARG A 397 -31.82 16.93 24.89
C ARG A 397 -31.34 17.75 26.09
N ALA A 398 -31.54 19.07 26.06
CA ALA A 398 -31.12 19.97 27.14
C ALA A 398 -32.10 20.02 28.33
N GLY A 399 -33.28 19.38 28.22
CA GLY A 399 -34.30 19.33 29.26
C GLY A 399 -34.32 18.03 30.09
N HIS A 400 -33.29 17.19 29.97
CA HIS A 400 -33.09 15.97 30.75
C HIS A 400 -31.81 16.06 31.58
#